data_AF-R9PPB0-F1
#
_entry.id   AF-R9PPB0-F1
#
_cell.length_a   1.000
_cell.length_b   1.000
_cell.length_c   1.000
_cell.angle_alpha   90.00
_cell.angle_beta   90.00
_cell.angle_gamma   90.00
#
_symmetry.space_group_name_H-M   'P 1'
#
loop_
_entity.id
_entity.type
_entity.pdbx_description
1 polymer ?
#
loop_
_entity_poly.entity_id
_entity_poly.type
_entity_poly.pdbx_seq_one_letter_code
_entity_poly.pdbx_strand_id
1 'polypeptide(L)'
;MSLTDLKKRSKQTVKRNKVSVDQFIEDADNYAQGKPSTVNKLTSEAKPTTNFRHCTFTFDASAISHLQQASQQHKVAKSKLLRLLLKQFDSLSPQQQQALLEENQER
;
A
#
# COMPACT_ATOMS: atom_id res chain seq x y z
N MET A 1 -9.25 2.65 22.28
CA MET A 1 -9.41 3.26 20.93
C MET A 1 -10.82 3.84 20.85
N SER A 2 -10.94 5.17 20.70
CA SER A 2 -12.22 5.91 20.75
C SER A 2 -13.01 5.78 19.43
N LEU A 3 -14.34 5.66 19.52
CA LEU A 3 -15.30 5.55 18.40
C LEU A 3 -15.44 6.84 17.56
N THR A 4 -14.54 7.80 17.71
CA THR A 4 -14.54 9.10 17.02
C THR A 4 -14.12 9.04 15.56
N ASP A 5 -13.51 7.96 15.10
CA ASP A 5 -12.97 7.86 13.72
C ASP A 5 -13.84 7.08 12.75
N LEU A 6 -15.13 6.86 13.06
CA LEU A 6 -16.09 6.41 12.05
C LEU A 6 -16.56 7.56 11.12
N LYS A 7 -15.63 8.46 10.77
CA LYS A 7 -15.85 9.43 9.70
C LYS A 7 -15.96 8.63 8.40
N LYS A 8 -17.19 8.45 7.93
CA LYS A 8 -17.50 7.89 6.62
C LYS A 8 -16.69 8.65 5.58
N ARG A 9 -15.55 8.11 5.18
CA ARG A 9 -14.78 8.60 4.03
C ARG A 9 -15.75 8.50 2.86
N SER A 10 -16.16 9.64 2.31
CA SER A 10 -17.13 9.65 1.20
C SER A 10 -16.57 8.74 0.12
N LYS A 11 -17.38 7.78 -0.35
CA LYS A 11 -16.97 6.83 -1.37
C LYS A 11 -16.43 7.65 -2.54
N GLN A 12 -15.14 7.52 -2.82
CA GLN A 12 -14.49 8.23 -3.90
C GLN A 12 -15.29 7.92 -5.16
N THR A 13 -15.95 8.92 -5.72
CA THR A 13 -16.81 8.75 -6.88
C THR A 13 -15.91 8.34 -8.04
N VAL A 14 -15.97 7.04 -8.39
CA VAL A 14 -15.24 6.53 -9.55
C VAL A 14 -15.75 7.32 -10.75
N LYS A 15 -14.87 8.13 -11.34
CA LYS A 15 -15.20 8.90 -12.55
C LYS A 15 -15.45 7.88 -13.66
N ARG A 16 -16.71 7.69 -14.01
CA ARG A 16 -17.10 6.89 -15.17
C ARG A 16 -16.84 7.71 -16.42
N ASN A 17 -16.30 7.07 -17.45
CA ASN A 17 -16.14 7.69 -18.75
C ASN A 17 -17.53 7.97 -19.33
N LYS A 18 -17.70 9.13 -19.98
CA LYS A 18 -18.93 9.46 -20.69
C LYS A 18 -19.00 8.59 -21.95
N VAL A 19 -20.08 7.86 -22.11
CA VAL A 19 -20.34 6.98 -23.26
C VAL A 19 -21.15 7.76 -24.29
N SER A 20 -20.83 7.63 -25.59
CA SER A 20 -21.62 8.23 -26.67
C SER A 20 -22.92 7.45 -26.90
N VAL A 21 -23.87 8.05 -27.62
CA VAL A 21 -25.16 7.41 -27.95
C VAL A 21 -24.92 6.16 -28.81
N ASP A 22 -24.10 6.26 -29.85
CA ASP A 22 -23.80 5.13 -30.74
C ASP A 22 -23.15 3.97 -29.99
N GLN A 23 -22.21 4.27 -29.08
CA GLN A 23 -21.55 3.27 -28.27
C GLN A 23 -22.50 2.59 -27.27
N PHE A 24 -23.52 3.30 -26.77
CA PHE A 24 -24.53 2.71 -25.91
C PHE A 24 -25.49 1.79 -26.69
N ILE A 25 -25.85 2.17 -27.91
CA ILE A 25 -26.71 1.37 -28.80
C ILE A 25 -26.00 0.06 -29.17
N GLU A 26 -24.74 0.15 -29.60
CA GLU A 26 -23.94 -1.03 -29.93
C GLU A 26 -23.76 -1.98 -28.73
N ASP A 27 -23.57 -1.43 -27.52
CA ASP A 27 -23.43 -2.26 -26.30
C ASP A 27 -24.76 -2.95 -25.93
N ALA A 28 -25.90 -2.29 -26.17
CA ALA A 28 -27.22 -2.87 -25.96
C ALA A 28 -27.49 -4.02 -26.94
N ASP A 29 -27.13 -3.86 -28.23
CA ASP A 29 -27.24 -4.92 -29.23
C ASP A 29 -26.33 -6.11 -28.90
N ASN A 30 -25.11 -5.84 -28.45
CA ASN A 30 -24.19 -6.88 -27.99
C ASN A 30 -24.75 -7.63 -26.78
N TYR A 31 -25.34 -6.92 -25.81
CA TYR A 31 -25.98 -7.54 -24.65
C TYR A 31 -27.17 -8.43 -25.05
N ALA A 32 -28.02 -7.95 -25.95
CA ALA A 32 -29.15 -8.73 -26.46
C ALA A 32 -28.69 -10.02 -27.17
N GLN A 33 -27.52 -9.99 -27.79
CA GLN A 33 -26.88 -11.14 -28.44
C GLN A 33 -26.02 -11.99 -27.49
N GLY A 34 -25.95 -11.65 -26.19
CA GLY A 34 -25.12 -12.36 -25.20
C GLY A 34 -23.61 -12.14 -25.33
N LYS A 35 -23.18 -11.11 -26.06
CA LYS A 35 -21.78 -10.75 -26.25
C LYS A 35 -21.28 -9.86 -25.10
N PRO A 36 -19.98 -9.91 -24.74
CA PRO A 36 -19.44 -9.11 -23.65
C PRO A 36 -19.46 -7.62 -23.97
N SER A 37 -19.75 -6.79 -22.95
CA SER A 37 -19.77 -5.34 -23.08
C SER A 37 -18.38 -4.79 -23.43
N THR A 38 -18.34 -3.86 -24.38
CA THR A 38 -17.11 -3.21 -24.84
C THR A 38 -16.80 -1.94 -24.04
N VAL A 39 -17.81 -1.36 -23.40
CA VAL A 39 -17.78 -0.04 -22.76
C VAL A 39 -17.23 -0.12 -21.34
N ASN A 40 -17.38 -1.27 -20.68
CA ASN A 40 -16.91 -1.52 -19.32
C ASN A 40 -15.63 -2.36 -19.25
N LYS A 41 -14.79 -2.33 -20.28
CA LYS A 41 -13.38 -2.70 -20.10
C LYS A 41 -12.74 -1.61 -19.25
N LEU A 42 -13.02 -1.66 -17.95
CA LEU A 42 -12.29 -0.95 -16.93
C LEU A 42 -10.84 -1.15 -17.30
N THR A 43 -10.18 -0.07 -17.68
CA THR A 43 -8.72 0.02 -17.69
C THR A 43 -8.26 -0.07 -16.24
N SER A 44 -8.59 -1.17 -15.56
CA SER A 44 -7.69 -1.73 -14.59
C SER A 44 -6.55 -2.33 -15.41
N GLU A 45 -5.72 -1.44 -15.96
CA GLU A 45 -4.29 -1.62 -15.81
C GLU A 45 -4.13 -1.92 -14.32
N ALA A 46 -4.17 -3.21 -13.99
CA ALA A 46 -4.07 -3.69 -12.63
C ALA A 46 -2.65 -3.31 -12.25
N LYS A 47 -2.50 -2.08 -11.73
CA LYS A 47 -1.32 -1.69 -10.96
C LYS A 47 -1.12 -2.89 -10.05
N PRO A 48 0.04 -3.56 -10.12
CA PRO A 48 0.26 -4.74 -9.30
C PRO A 48 -0.14 -4.30 -7.91
N THR A 49 -1.22 -4.89 -7.38
CA THR A 49 -1.65 -4.61 -6.03
C THR A 49 -0.53 -5.21 -5.23
N THR A 50 0.48 -4.40 -4.95
CA THR A 50 1.63 -4.83 -4.19
C THR A 50 1.03 -5.24 -2.86
N ASN A 51 0.98 -6.55 -2.62
CA ASN A 51 0.27 -7.15 -1.49
C ASN A 51 1.06 -6.87 -0.20
N PHE A 52 1.31 -5.59 0.10
CA PHE A 52 1.88 -5.15 1.34
C PHE A 52 0.79 -5.22 2.40
N ARG A 53 0.98 -6.13 3.36
CA ARG A 53 0.11 -6.19 4.53
C ARG A 53 0.42 -5.02 5.45
N HIS A 54 -0.62 -4.36 5.94
CA HIS A 54 -0.46 -3.36 6.99
C HIS A 54 -0.07 -4.04 8.31
N CYS A 55 0.88 -3.45 9.02
CA CYS A 55 1.34 -3.88 10.33
C CYS A 55 1.50 -2.67 11.25
N THR A 56 1.31 -2.90 12.55
CA THR A 56 1.53 -1.91 13.60
C THR A 56 2.63 -2.42 14.52
N PHE A 57 3.57 -1.56 14.88
CA PHE A 57 4.69 -1.87 15.78
C PHE A 57 4.68 -0.89 16.94
N THR A 58 5.18 -1.35 18.09
CA THR A 58 5.44 -0.49 19.24
C THR A 58 6.84 0.08 19.12
N PHE A 59 6.98 1.39 19.31
CA PHE A 59 8.25 2.11 19.31
C PHE A 59 8.27 3.10 20.46
N ASP A 60 9.46 3.36 21.01
CA ASP A 60 9.67 4.45 21.95
C ASP A 60 9.64 5.81 21.26
N ALA A 61 9.41 6.87 22.03
CA ALA A 61 9.33 8.24 21.50
C ALA A 61 10.62 8.66 20.77
N SER A 62 11.78 8.26 21.29
CA SER A 62 13.10 8.50 20.67
C SER A 62 13.25 7.74 19.34
N ALA A 63 12.81 6.48 19.27
CA ALA A 63 12.86 5.69 18.04
C ALA A 63 11.96 6.29 16.94
N ILE A 64 10.78 6.79 17.31
CA ILE A 64 9.85 7.47 16.38
C ILE A 64 10.48 8.74 15.80
N SER A 65 11.14 9.56 16.64
CA SER A 65 11.79 10.79 16.19
C SER A 65 12.97 10.48 15.26
N HIS A 66 13.80 9.49 15.59
CA HIS A 66 14.92 9.05 14.75
C HIS A 66 14.45 8.53 13.39
N LEU A 67 13.41 7.68 13.37
CA LEU A 67 12.84 7.15 12.14
C LEU A 67 12.26 8.27 11.25
N GLN A 68 11.67 9.30 11.86
CA GLN A 68 11.17 10.47 11.15
C GLN A 68 12.30 11.32 10.57
N GLN A 69 13.33 11.61 11.37
CA GLN A 69 14.49 12.38 10.93
C GLN A 69 15.21 11.68 9.77
N ALA A 70 15.48 10.38 9.89
CA ALA A 70 16.13 9.59 8.83
C ALA A 70 15.30 9.59 7.53
N SER A 71 13.97 9.46 7.65
CA SER A 71 13.06 9.52 6.51
C SER A 71 13.13 10.88 5.78
N GLN A 72 13.17 11.98 6.53
CA GLN A 72 13.26 13.33 5.98
C GLN A 72 14.61 13.61 5.34
N GLN A 73 15.71 13.24 6.03
CA GLN A 73 17.08 13.46 5.57
C GLN A 73 17.37 12.73 4.25
N HIS A 74 16.97 11.47 4.14
CA HIS A 74 17.24 10.65 2.95
C HIS A 74 16.12 10.72 1.89
N LYS A 75 15.02 11.44 2.17
CA LYS A 75 13.81 11.47 1.32
C LYS A 75 13.28 10.07 0.98
N VAL A 76 13.37 9.16 1.95
CA VAL A 76 12.90 7.77 1.84
C VAL A 76 11.74 7.55 2.80
N ALA A 77 10.68 6.86 2.37
CA ALA A 77 9.55 6.54 3.24
C ALA A 77 9.97 5.67 4.45
N LYS A 78 9.38 5.93 5.63
CA LYS A 78 9.63 5.18 6.88
C LYS A 78 9.53 3.66 6.68
N SER A 79 8.48 3.18 6.01
CA SER A 79 8.29 1.75 5.72
C SER A 79 9.33 1.17 4.75
N LYS A 80 9.95 1.99 3.90
CA LYS A 80 11.04 1.55 3.01
C LYS A 80 12.35 1.43 3.79
N LEU A 81 12.62 2.33 4.73
CA LEU A 81 13.77 2.22 5.64
C LEU A 81 13.70 0.92 6.45
N LEU A 82 12.57 0.64 7.09
CA LEU A 82 12.39 -0.60 7.86
C LEU A 82 12.62 -1.85 7.01
N ARG A 83 12.09 -1.89 5.77
CA ARG A 83 12.34 -3.01 4.85
C ARG A 83 13.81 -3.18 4.48
N LEU A 84 14.54 -2.07 4.32
CA LEU A 84 15.97 -2.12 3.99
C LEU A 84 16.80 -2.60 5.18
N LEU A 85 16.49 -2.12 6.39
CA LEU A 85 17.12 -2.59 7.62
C LEU A 85 16.86 -4.07 7.86
N LEU A 86 15.64 -4.55 7.65
CA LEU A 86 15.31 -5.98 7.74
C LEU A 86 16.10 -6.79 6.72
N LYS A 87 16.17 -6.34 5.46
CA LYS A 87 16.97 -7.01 4.43
C LYS A 87 18.46 -7.08 4.81
N GLN A 88 18.99 -6.03 5.44
CA GLN A 88 20.35 -6.03 5.95
C GLN A 88 20.50 -7.02 7.11
N PHE A 89 19.55 -7.06 8.03
CA PHE A 89 19.54 -8.01 9.14
C PHE A 89 19.54 -9.46 8.63
N ASP A 90 18.69 -9.77 7.66
CA ASP A 90 18.59 -11.10 7.03
C ASP A 90 19.85 -11.51 6.27
N SER A 91 20.69 -10.55 5.86
CA SER A 91 21.94 -10.82 5.15
C SER A 91 23.11 -11.21 6.06
N LEU A 92 22.98 -11.00 7.37
CA LEU A 92 24.00 -11.35 8.37
C LEU A 92 23.94 -12.85 8.71
N SER A 93 25.05 -13.40 9.20
CA SER A 93 25.07 -14.78 9.69
C SER A 93 24.26 -14.93 10.98
N PRO A 94 23.74 -16.13 11.32
CA PRO A 94 22.99 -16.33 12.56
C PRO A 94 23.77 -15.92 13.82
N GLN A 95 25.09 -16.13 13.84
CA GLN A 95 25.95 -15.71 14.95
C GLN A 95 26.06 -14.19 15.06
N GLN A 96 26.15 -13.49 13.91
CA GLN A 96 26.19 -12.02 13.89
C GLN A 96 24.86 -11.41 14.27
N GLN A 97 23.74 -12.02 13.86
CA GLN A 97 22.41 -11.60 14.28
C GLN A 97 22.26 -11.69 15.80
N GLN A 98 22.70 -12.80 16.41
CA GLN A 98 22.68 -12.97 17.88
C GLN A 98 23.55 -11.92 18.58
N ALA A 99 24.79 -11.72 18.14
CA ALA A 99 25.68 -10.72 18.72
C ALA A 99 25.08 -9.29 18.67
N LEU A 100 24.44 -8.92 17.55
CA LEU A 100 23.79 -7.62 17.41
C LEU A 100 22.59 -7.49 18.36
N LEU A 101 21.81 -8.56 18.55
CA LEU A 101 20.70 -8.55 19.50
C LEU A 101 21.19 -8.41 20.94
N GLU A 102 22.25 -9.11 21.33
CA GLU A 102 22.84 -9.01 22.67
C GLU A 102 23.37 -7.60 22.96
N GLU A 103 24.08 -6.98 22.01
CA GLU A 103 24.57 -5.60 22.14
C GLU A 103 23.45 -4.58 22.41
N ASN A 104 22.26 -4.83 21.87
CA ASN A 104 21.11 -3.93 21.97
C ASN A 104 20.11 -4.32 23.08
N GLN A 105 20.37 -5.37 23.86
CA GLN A 105 19.50 -5.79 24.98
C GLN A 105 19.79 -5.04 26.30
N GLU A 106 20.92 -4.33 26.41
CA GLU A 106 21.35 -3.66 27.66
C GLU A 106 21.07 -2.14 27.72
N ARG A 107 20.08 -1.63 26.98
CA ARG A 107 19.67 -0.21 27.02
C ARG A 107 18.17 -0.04 27.23
#